data_AF-A0A0U5MEQ0-F1
#
_entry.id   AF-A0A0U5MEQ0-F1
#
_cell.length_a   1.000
_cell.length_b   1.000
_cell.length_c   1.000
_cell.angle_alpha   90.00
_cell.angle_beta   90.00
_cell.angle_gamma   90.00
#
_symmetry.space_group_name_H-M   'P 1'
#
loop_
_entity.id
_entity.type
_entity.pdbx_description
1 polymer ?
#
loop_
_entity_poly.entity_id
_entity_poly.type
_entity_poly.pdbx_seq_one_letter_code
_entity_poly.pdbx_strand_id
1 'polypeptide(L)' 'MSLRAIAIALMWVGVVALLGLMVHRFTRGAWSLEDDDIPVISTGQKLLAALALGLTAAGVALFVWSWNGMG' A
#
# COMPACT_ATOMS: atom_id res chain seq x y z
N MET A 1 -19.22 7.72 11.41
CA MET A 1 -18.24 6.65 11.12
C MET A 1 -17.20 6.66 12.24
N SER A 2 -16.85 5.51 12.85
CA SER A 2 -15.89 5.49 13.97
C SER A 2 -14.45 5.74 13.50
N LEU A 3 -13.61 6.34 14.34
CA LEU A 3 -12.18 6.56 14.04
C LEU A 3 -11.48 5.24 13.66
N ARG A 4 -11.87 4.14 14.32
CA ARG A 4 -11.43 2.77 14.03
C ARG A 4 -11.81 2.31 12.62
N ALA A 5 -13.04 2.58 12.18
CA ALA A 5 -13.47 2.22 10.84
C ALA A 5 -12.68 2.99 9.76
N ILE A 6 -12.40 4.28 9.99
CA ILE A 6 -11.56 5.10 9.10
C ILE A 6 -10.13 4.54 9.05
N ALA A 7 -9.55 4.20 10.21
CA ALA A 7 -8.23 3.61 10.29
C ALA A 7 -8.14 2.28 9.51
N ILE A 8 -9.14 1.40 9.67
CA ILE A 8 -9.23 0.14 8.94
C ILE A 8 -9.36 0.37 7.43
N ALA A 9 -10.19 1.33 7.01
CA ALA A 9 -10.32 1.67 5.61
C ALA A 9 -8.99 2.15 5.00
N LEU A 10 -8.26 3.04 5.70
CA LEU A 10 -6.95 3.52 5.25
C LEU A 10 -5.93 2.38 5.10
N MET A 11 -5.89 1.45 6.06
CA MET A 11 -5.04 0.26 5.99
C MET A 11 -5.36 -0.58 4.77
N TRP A 12 -6.63 -0.92 4.56
CA TRP A 12 -7.04 -1.78 3.45
C TRP A 12 -6.87 -1.11 2.08
N VAL A 13 -7.16 0.18 1.96
CA VAL A 13 -6.93 0.93 0.72
C VAL A 13 -5.45 0.89 0.33
N GLY A 14 -4.55 1.14 1.29
CA GLY A 14 -3.11 1.07 1.05
C GLY A 14 -2.64 -0.35 0.67
N VAL A 15 -3.12 -1.38 1.38
CA VAL A 15 -2.80 -2.79 1.06
C VAL A 15 -3.28 -3.18 -0.33
N VAL A 16 -4.53 -2.87 -0.69
CA VAL A 16 -5.09 -3.19 -2.01
C VAL A 16 -4.35 -2.45 -3.12
N ALA A 17 -3.96 -1.20 -2.92
CA ALA A 17 -3.18 -0.44 -3.89
C ALA A 17 -1.79 -1.06 -4.13
N LEU A 18 -1.10 -1.48 -3.05
CA LEU A 18 0.18 -2.19 -3.16
C LEU A 18 0.02 -3.55 -3.86
N LEU A 19 -1.00 -4.32 -3.49
CA LEU A 19 -1.28 -5.61 -4.12
C LEU A 19 -1.57 -5.44 -5.61
N GLY A 20 -2.37 -4.44 -6.00
CA GLY A 20 -2.63 -4.11 -7.40
C GLY A 20 -1.36 -3.75 -8.16
N LEU A 21 -0.46 -2.97 -7.55
CA LEU A 21 0.84 -2.65 -8.15
C LEU A 21 1.71 -3.91 -8.32
N MET A 22 1.75 -4.79 -7.32
CA MET A 22 2.50 -6.05 -7.39
C MET A 22 1.94 -6.96 -8.48
N VAL A 23 0.63 -7.18 -8.51
CA VAL A 23 -0.04 -8.00 -9.53
C VAL A 23 0.23 -7.44 -10.93
N HIS A 24 0.12 -6.13 -11.12
CA HIS A 24 0.45 -5.47 -12.39
C HIS A 24 1.91 -5.70 -12.81
N ARG A 25 2.84 -5.75 -11.85
CA ARG A 25 4.25 -6.01 -12.12
C ARG A 25 4.51 -7.48 -12.45
N PHE A 26 3.87 -8.38 -11.72
CA PHE A 26 3.95 -9.83 -11.95
C PHE A 26 3.42 -10.21 -13.34
N THR A 27 2.29 -9.66 -13.76
CA THR A 27 1.70 -9.94 -15.09
C THR A 27 2.55 -9.42 -16.25
N ARG A 28 3.49 -8.52 -15.99
CA ARG A 28 4.44 -8.00 -16.99
C ARG A 28 5.81 -8.67 -16.97
N GLY A 29 5.96 -9.80 -16.29
CA GLY A 29 7.21 -10.57 -16.34
C GLY A 29 8.26 -10.19 -15.30
N ALA A 30 7.95 -9.33 -14.33
CA ALA A 30 8.93 -8.89 -13.33
C ALA A 30 9.20 -9.91 -12.20
N TRP A 31 9.14 -11.20 -12.50
CA TRP A 31 9.31 -12.31 -11.54
C TRP A 31 10.65 -13.03 -11.68
N SER A 32 11.35 -12.86 -12.81
CA SER A 32 12.70 -13.38 -13.02
C SER A 32 13.73 -12.26 -12.99
N LEU A 33 14.82 -12.47 -12.24
CA LEU A 33 16.01 -11.62 -12.26
C LEU A 33 16.96 -12.00 -13.41
N GLU A 34 16.73 -13.17 -14.02
CA GLU A 34 17.51 -13.69 -15.15
C GLU A 34 16.92 -13.24 -16.51
N ASP A 35 15.71 -12.67 -16.50
CA ASP A 35 15.16 -12.00 -17.67
C ASP A 35 15.78 -10.61 -17.80
N ASP A 36 16.43 -10.33 -18.92
CA ASP A 36 16.96 -9.00 -19.23
C ASP A 36 15.84 -7.94 -19.42
N ASP A 37 14.60 -8.39 -19.61
CA ASP A 37 13.43 -7.56 -19.91
C ASP A 37 12.57 -7.22 -18.66
N ILE A 38 13.19 -7.01 -17.50
CA ILE A 38 12.44 -6.55 -16.30
C ILE A 38 11.81 -5.18 -16.59
N PRO A 39 10.47 -5.04 -16.50
CA PRO A 39 9.81 -3.76 -16.72
C PRO A 39 10.31 -2.71 -15.72
N VAL A 40 10.82 -1.60 -16.25
CA VAL A 40 11.31 -0.46 -15.46
C VAL A 40 10.17 0.14 -14.64
N ILE A 41 10.42 0.39 -13.35
CA ILE A 41 9.44 1.02 -12.46
C ILE A 41 9.32 2.51 -12.79
N SER A 42 8.15 2.92 -13.27
CA SER A 42 7.88 4.32 -13.61
C SER A 42 7.77 5.22 -12.38
N THR A 43 7.99 6.53 -12.54
CA THR A 43 7.82 7.51 -11.44
C THR A 43 6.41 7.44 -10.83
N GLY A 44 5.38 7.24 -11.65
CA GLY A 44 4.01 7.08 -11.18
C GLY A 44 3.82 5.85 -10.29
N GLN A 45 4.43 4.72 -10.64
CA GLN A 45 4.40 3.51 -9.81
C GLN A 45 5.11 3.70 -8.47
N LYS A 46 6.23 4.43 -8.45
CA LYS A 46 6.95 4.78 -7.21
C LYS A 46 6.10 5.67 -6.30
N LEU A 47 5.46 6.69 -6.88
CA LEU A 47 4.56 7.59 -6.14
C LEU A 47 3.34 6.84 -5.59
N LEU A 48 2.72 5.97 -6.39
CA LEU A 48 1.60 5.14 -5.95
C LEU A 48 2.00 4.23 -4.79
N ALA A 49 3.17 3.59 -4.87
CA ALA A 49 3.70 2.76 -3.78
C ALA A 49 3.92 3.59 -2.51
N ALA A 50 4.53 4.77 -2.62
CA ALA A 50 4.77 5.66 -1.50
C ALA A 50 3.46 6.12 -0.84
N LEU A 51 2.45 6.49 -1.64
CA LEU A 51 1.13 6.89 -1.15
C LEU A 51 0.41 5.71 -0.47
N ALA A 52 0.46 4.51 -1.05
CA ALA A 52 -0.17 3.33 -0.50
C ALA A 52 0.46 2.90 0.83
N LEU A 53 1.80 3.00 0.94
CA LEU A 53 2.51 2.80 2.20
C LEU A 53 2.15 3.88 3.22
N GLY A 54 2.10 5.14 2.81
CA GLY A 54 1.71 6.26 3.66
C GLY A 54 0.30 6.12 4.22
N LEU A 55 -0.66 5.72 3.39
CA LEU A 55 -2.05 5.44 3.80
C LEU A 55 -2.11 4.29 4.80
N THR A 56 -1.38 3.20 4.53
CA THR A 56 -1.33 2.06 5.45
C THR A 56 -0.75 2.48 6.80
N ALA A 57 0.38 3.17 6.80
CA ALA A 57 1.05 3.64 8.02
C ALA A 57 0.17 4.63 8.81
N ALA A 58 -0.49 5.57 8.13
CA ALA A 58 -1.43 6.51 8.75
C ALA A 58 -2.63 5.76 9.35
N GLY A 59 -3.16 4.76 8.65
CA GLY A 59 -4.23 3.90 9.16
C GLY A 59 -3.82 3.14 10.42
N VAL A 60 -2.63 2.54 10.43
CA VAL A 60 -2.08 1.86 11.63
C VAL A 60 -1.90 2.84 12.78
N ALA A 61 -1.29 3.99 12.55
CA ALA A 61 -1.08 5.01 13.59
C ALA A 61 -2.42 5.50 14.17
N LEU A 62 -3.41 5.77 13.30
CA LEU A 62 -4.74 6.18 13.71
C LEU A 62 -5.46 5.08 14.50
N PHE A 63 -5.30 3.80 14.10
CA PHE A 63 -5.87 2.67 14.82
C PHE A 63 -5.30 2.57 16.23
N VAL A 64 -3.98 2.60 16.37
CA VAL A 64 -3.26 2.55 17.65
C VAL A 64 -3.65 3.74 18.54
N TRP A 65 -3.73 4.94 17.98
CA TRP A 65 -4.17 6.11 18.74
C TRP A 65 -5.64 5.97 19.17
N SER A 66 -6.53 5.51 18.30
CA SER A 66 -7.93 5.27 18.66
C SER A 66 -8.11 4.22 19.76
N TRP A 67 -7.11 3.36 19.95
CA TRP A 67 -7.09 2.35 21.00
C TRP A 67 -6.64 2.95 22.34
N ASN A 68 -5.56 3.75 22.33
CA ASN A 68 -4.95 4.32 23.53
C ASN A 68 -5.58 5.65 24.00
N GLY A 69 -6.18 6.42 23.10
CA GLY A 69 -6.79 7.73 23.38
C GLY A 69 -8.25 7.66 23.87
N MET A 70 -8.83 6.45 23.97
CA MET A 70 -10.14 6.20 24.60
C MET A 70 -9.97 5.52 25.97
N GLY A 71 -8.84 5.77 26.65
CA GLY A 71 -8.63 5.45 28.07
C GLY A 71 -9.07 6.59 28.97
#